data_AF-A0A660T4U9-F1
#
_entry.id   AF-A0A660T4U9-F1
#
_cell.length_a   1.000
_cell.length_b   1.000
_cell.length_c   1.000
_cell.angle_alpha   90.00
_cell.angle_beta   90.00
_cell.angle_gamma   90.00
#
_symmetry.space_group_name_H-M   'P 1'
#
loop_
_entity.id
_entity.type
_entity.pdbx_description
1 polymer ?
#
loop_
_entity_poly.entity_id
_entity_poly.type
_entity_poly.pdbx_seq_one_letter_code
_entity_poly.pdbx_strand_id
1 'polypeptide(L)'
;MTVAQREKQTQKHFYIPAYIRCRTCGKYIPQSEAKPGGFCSDVCAGKFSRCITCGKYFPSNEGYRKIYCSAECAVQYKMEYTAGDRETLQIMEVKE
;
A
#
# COMPACT_ATOMS: atom_id res chain seq x y z
N MET A 1 18.98 -45.93 35.13
CA MET A 1 19.86 -45.08 34.30
C MET A 1 19.68 -45.60 32.88
N THR A 2 19.09 -44.89 31.92
CA THR A 2 19.74 -43.81 31.13
C THR A 2 18.69 -43.01 30.35
N VAL A 3 18.81 -41.68 30.38
CA VAL A 3 17.96 -40.72 29.65
C VAL A 3 18.62 -40.43 28.31
N ALA A 4 17.98 -40.78 27.19
CA ALA A 4 18.48 -40.47 25.85
C ALA A 4 18.12 -39.02 25.49
N GLN A 5 19.12 -38.15 25.48
CA GLN A 5 18.99 -36.75 25.10
C GLN A 5 18.84 -36.62 23.58
N ARG A 6 17.72 -36.08 23.11
CA ARG A 6 17.49 -35.68 21.71
C ARG A 6 17.94 -34.24 21.51
N GLU A 7 19.08 -34.05 20.86
CA GLU A 7 19.61 -32.74 20.50
C GLU A 7 18.74 -32.11 19.40
N LYS A 8 18.16 -30.94 19.69
CA LYS A 8 17.35 -30.17 18.74
C LYS A 8 18.28 -29.42 17.80
N GLN A 9 18.43 -29.93 16.58
CA GLN A 9 19.20 -29.30 15.50
C GLN A 9 18.48 -28.02 15.05
N THR A 10 18.96 -26.86 15.50
CA THR A 10 18.45 -25.54 15.10
C THR A 10 18.92 -25.20 13.69
N GLN A 11 18.02 -25.33 12.72
CA GLN A 11 18.22 -24.85 11.36
C GLN A 11 18.48 -23.34 11.40
N LYS A 12 19.72 -22.93 11.09
CA LYS A 12 20.06 -21.53 10.83
C LYS A 12 19.45 -21.14 9.48
N HIS A 13 18.22 -20.63 9.50
CA HIS A 13 17.63 -19.97 8.34
C HIS A 13 18.49 -18.78 7.95
N PHE A 14 19.07 -18.83 6.75
CA PHE A 14 19.85 -17.74 6.18
C PHE A 14 18.87 -16.63 5.77
N TYR A 15 18.81 -15.55 6.56
CA TYR A 15 17.92 -14.42 6.28
C TYR A 15 18.50 -13.57 5.15
N ILE A 16 17.91 -13.67 3.96
CA ILE A 16 18.16 -12.69 2.89
C ILE A 16 17.27 -11.48 3.19
N PRO A 17 17.83 -10.32 3.55
CA PRO A 17 17.03 -9.14 3.83
C PRO A 17 16.32 -8.71 2.55
N ALA A 18 15.00 -8.90 2.51
CA ALA A 18 14.16 -8.33 1.47
C ALA A 18 14.05 -6.82 1.72
N TYR A 19 14.31 -6.02 0.70
CA TYR A 19 14.17 -4.57 0.76
C TYR A 19 12.97 -4.13 -0.07
N ILE A 20 12.25 -3.14 0.43
CA ILE A 20 11.18 -2.47 -0.30
C ILE A 20 11.51 -1.00 -0.47
N ARG A 21 11.17 -0.45 -1.64
CA ARG A 21 11.29 0.97 -1.90
C ARG A 21 10.09 1.70 -1.29
N CYS A 22 10.33 2.67 -0.42
CA CYS A 22 9.30 3.55 0.12
C CYS A 22 8.54 4.21 -1.03
N ARG A 23 7.22 4.03 -1.06
CA ARG A 23 6.38 4.55 -2.15
C ARG A 23 6.34 6.07 -2.23
N THR A 24 6.65 6.74 -1.12
CA THR A 24 6.61 8.19 -1.00
C THR A 24 7.95 8.84 -1.31
N CYS A 25 8.99 8.53 -0.52
CA CYS A 25 10.30 9.20 -0.64
C CYS A 25 11.32 8.40 -1.46
N GLY A 26 10.99 7.18 -1.90
CA GLY A 26 11.88 6.34 -2.69
C GLY A 26 13.02 5.67 -1.92
N LYS A 27 13.14 5.87 -0.60
CA LYS A 27 14.16 5.24 0.26
C LYS A 27 13.96 3.72 0.33
N TYR A 28 15.02 2.94 0.14
CA TYR A 28 14.98 1.51 0.38
C TYR A 28 15.03 1.21 1.89
N ILE A 29 14.14 0.36 2.36
CA ILE A 29 14.04 -0.06 3.77
C ILE A 29 13.89 -1.58 3.84
N PRO A 30 14.33 -2.22 4.93
CA PRO A 30 14.04 -3.63 5.17
C PRO A 30 12.54 -3.85 5.17
N GLN A 31 12.07 -4.90 4.50
CA GLN A 31 10.65 -5.24 4.42
C GLN A 31 10.05 -5.48 5.81
N SER A 32 10.84 -5.98 6.76
CA SER A 32 10.48 -6.16 8.16
C SER A 32 10.20 -4.84 8.90
N GLU A 33 10.76 -3.72 8.43
CA GLU A 33 10.60 -2.39 9.03
C GLU A 33 9.59 -1.52 8.26
N ALA A 34 9.09 -2.01 7.13
CA ALA A 34 8.15 -1.28 6.30
C ALA A 34 6.79 -1.17 6.98
N LYS A 35 6.27 0.06 7.05
CA LYS A 35 4.88 0.31 7.44
C LYS A 35 3.91 -0.25 6.39
N PRO A 36 2.64 -0.53 6.75
CA PRO A 36 1.63 -1.03 5.82
C PRO A 36 1.57 -0.17 4.55
N GLY A 37 1.57 -0.81 3.39
CA GLY A 37 1.63 -0.12 2.09
C GLY A 37 3.06 0.19 1.59
N GLY A 38 4.10 -0.16 2.35
CA GLY A 38 5.49 -0.01 1.91
C GLY A 38 6.03 1.40 2.11
N PHE A 39 5.85 1.94 3.32
CA PHE A 39 6.38 3.26 3.70
C PHE A 39 7.47 3.15 4.76
N CYS A 40 8.41 4.10 4.76
CA CYS A 40 9.50 4.14 5.73
C CYS A 40 9.12 4.81 7.06
N SER A 41 7.98 5.49 7.14
CA SER A 41 7.54 6.18 8.36
C SER A 41 6.04 6.49 8.30
N ASP A 42 5.44 6.71 9.46
CA ASP A 42 4.03 7.15 9.55
C ASP A 42 3.83 8.52 8.87
N VAL A 43 4.88 9.35 8.83
CA VAL A 43 4.89 10.60 8.04
C VAL A 43 4.77 10.33 6.54
N CYS A 44 5.51 9.34 6.02
CA CYS A 44 5.41 8.95 4.62
C CYS A 44 4.08 8.24 4.29
N ALA A 45 3.48 7.57 5.28
CA ALA A 45 2.19 6.91 5.15
C ALA A 45 1.01 7.89 5.24
N GLY A 46 1.09 8.91 6.10
CA GLY A 46 -0.01 9.84 6.38
C GLY A 46 -0.08 11.08 5.49
N LYS A 47 1.00 11.40 4.75
CA LYS A 47 1.03 12.57 3.86
C LYS A 47 0.54 12.31 2.44
N PHE A 48 0.30 11.05 2.07
CA PHE A 48 0.06 10.69 0.68
C PHE A 48 -1.12 9.72 0.53
N SER A 49 -2.02 10.06 -0.38
CA SER A 49 -3.14 9.22 -0.80
C SER A 49 -2.81 8.55 -2.13
N ARG A 50 -3.40 7.37 -2.39
CA ARG A 50 -3.25 6.68 -3.67
C ARG A 50 -4.42 7.04 -4.58
N CYS A 51 -4.13 7.48 -5.79
CA CYS A 51 -5.16 7.76 -6.80
C CYS A 51 -5.86 6.46 -7.20
N ILE A 52 -7.19 6.45 -7.13
CA ILE A 52 -7.98 5.28 -7.51
C ILE A 52 -7.86 4.98 -9.00
N THR A 53 -7.81 6.02 -9.84
CA THR A 53 -7.74 5.89 -11.30
C THR A 53 -6.40 5.34 -11.79
N CYS A 54 -5.28 5.95 -11.38
CA CYS A 54 -3.96 5.64 -11.94
C CYS A 54 -2.99 4.95 -10.97
N GLY A 55 -3.38 4.78 -9.70
CA GLY A 55 -2.57 4.13 -8.67
C GLY A 55 -1.36 4.93 -8.19
N LYS A 56 -1.10 6.14 -8.72
CA LYS A 56 -0.03 7.04 -8.25
C LYS A 56 -0.32 7.58 -6.86
N TYR A 57 0.73 7.78 -6.06
CA TYR A 57 0.62 8.47 -4.77
C TYR A 57 0.70 9.98 -4.99
N PHE A 58 -0.15 10.72 -4.28
CA PHE A 58 -0.22 12.18 -4.32
C PHE A 58 -0.37 12.74 -2.90
N PRO A 59 0.08 13.96 -2.61
CA PRO A 59 -0.07 14.54 -1.28
C PRO A 59 -1.55 14.64 -0.89
N SER A 60 -1.94 14.11 0.27
CA SER A 60 -3.35 14.02 0.67
C SER A 60 -4.04 15.39 0.81
N ASN A 61 -3.27 16.47 0.92
CA ASN A 61 -3.73 17.86 0.93
C ASN A 61 -3.88 18.50 -0.47
N GLU A 62 -3.28 17.91 -1.51
CA GLU A 62 -3.22 18.49 -2.87
C GLU A 62 -4.12 17.74 -3.87
N GLY A 63 -4.61 16.54 -3.51
CA GLY A 63 -5.44 15.76 -4.42
C GLY A 63 -6.82 16.35 -4.70
N TYR A 64 -7.28 16.16 -5.92
CA TYR A 64 -8.64 16.50 -6.32
C TYR A 64 -9.64 15.66 -5.53
N ARG A 65 -10.50 16.35 -4.76
CA ARG A 65 -11.42 15.74 -3.77
C ARG A 65 -10.73 14.78 -2.78
N LYS A 66 -9.42 14.91 -2.57
CA LYS A 66 -8.57 14.01 -1.74
C LYS A 66 -8.57 12.53 -2.16
N ILE A 67 -9.11 12.20 -3.33
CA ILE A 67 -9.26 10.82 -3.84
C ILE A 67 -8.47 10.61 -5.14
N TYR A 68 -8.32 11.67 -5.94
CA TYR A 68 -7.66 11.62 -7.24
C TYR A 68 -6.40 12.49 -7.22
N CYS A 69 -5.35 12.06 -7.93
CA CYS A 69 -4.13 12.87 -8.05
C CYS A 69 -4.33 14.12 -8.92
N SER A 70 -5.40 14.17 -9.73
CA SER A 70 -5.71 15.31 -10.59
C SER A 70 -7.18 15.30 -11.03
N ALA A 71 -7.65 16.42 -11.59
CA ALA A 71 -9.01 16.52 -12.15
C ALA A 71 -9.21 15.59 -13.35
N GLU A 72 -8.18 15.38 -14.17
CA GLU A 72 -8.22 14.46 -15.31
C GLU A 72 -8.46 13.02 -14.84
N CYS A 73 -7.80 12.59 -13.76
CA CYS A 73 -8.04 11.27 -13.17
C CYS A 73 -9.47 11.11 -12.65
N ALA A 74 -10.09 12.18 -12.13
CA ALA A 74 -11.48 12.14 -11.70
C ALA A 74 -12.45 12.02 -12.89
N VAL A 75 -12.17 12.72 -14.00
CA VAL A 75 -12.96 12.64 -15.23
C VAL A 75 -12.82 11.27 -15.87
N GLN A 76 -11.59 10.74 -15.98
CA GLN A 76 -11.35 9.40 -16.53
C GLN A 76 -12.07 8.33 -15.73
N TYR A 77 -11.98 8.37 -14.40
CA TYR A 77 -12.72 7.44 -13.55
C TYR A 77 -14.23 7.52 -13.80
N LYS A 78 -14.78 8.73 -13.94
CA LYS A 78 -16.20 8.92 -14.27
C LYS A 78 -16.56 8.35 -15.64
N MET A 79 -15.72 8.55 -16.67
CA MET A 79 -15.95 8.03 -18.02
C MET A 79 -15.93 6.49 -18.01
N GLU A 80 -14.92 5.88 -17.39
CA GLU A 80 -14.80 4.43 -17.22
C GLU A 80 -16.00 3.85 -16.45
N TYR A 81 -16.43 4.52 -15.38
CA TYR A 81 -17.61 4.14 -14.59
C TYR A 81 -18.91 4.23 -15.40
N THR A 82 -19.04 5.21 -16.29
CA THR A 82 -20.24 5.35 -17.15
C THR A 82 -20.23 4.44 -18.38
N ALA A 83 -19.05 3.98 -18.79
CA ALA A 83 -18.86 3.09 -19.93
C ALA A 83 -18.86 1.60 -19.54
N GLY A 84 -18.55 1.28 -18.28
CA GLY A 84 -18.67 -0.06 -17.72
C GLY A 84 -20.11 -0.38 -17.34
N ASP A 85 -20.60 -1.53 -17.77
CA ASP A 85 -21.91 -2.08 -17.40
C ASP A 85 -22.15 -2.02 -15.88
N ARG A 86 -23.39 -1.68 -15.51
CA ARG A 86 -23.88 -1.21 -14.20
C ARG A 86 -23.75 -2.19 -13.01
N GLU A 87 -23.00 -3.28 -13.12
CA GLU A 87 -23.15 -4.44 -12.22
C GLU A 87 -22.21 -4.49 -11.00
N THR A 88 -21.21 -3.62 -10.84
CA THR A 88 -20.19 -3.82 -9.78
C THR A 88 -20.15 -2.77 -8.68
N LEU A 89 -21.13 -1.87 -8.55
CA LEU A 89 -20.94 -0.64 -7.77
C LEU A 89 -22.02 -0.41 -6.71
N GLN A 90 -22.16 -1.38 -5.80
CA GLN A 90 -22.46 -1.06 -4.41
C GLN A 90 -21.12 -0.91 -3.69
N ILE A 91 -20.93 0.25 -3.06
CA ILE A 91 -20.02 0.61 -1.96
C ILE A 91 -19.47 2.00 -2.31
N MET A 92 -19.60 2.91 -1.35
CA MET A 92 -19.25 4.34 -1.37
C MET A 92 -20.41 5.33 -1.64
N GLU A 93 -21.63 5.01 -1.20
CA GLU A 93 -22.46 6.04 -0.57
C GLU A 93 -21.98 6.20 0.88
N VAL A 94 -21.00 7.08 1.12
CA VAL A 94 -20.81 7.62 2.47
C VAL A 94 -21.77 8.81 2.57
N LYS A 95 -22.88 8.57 3.27
CA LYS A 95 -23.84 9.62 3.63
C LYS A 95 -23.17 10.62 4.58
N GLU A 96 -23.29 11.88 4.16
CA GLU A 96 -23.36 13.16 4.89
C GLU A 96 -22.33 13.46 6.00
#